data_AF-A0A9D5SB87-F1
#
_entry.id   AF-A0A9D5SB87-F1
#
_cell.length_a   1.000
_cell.length_b   1.000
_cell.length_c   1.000
_cell.angle_alpha   90.00
_cell.angle_beta   90.00
_cell.angle_gamma   90.00
#
_symmetry.space_group_name_H-M   'P 1'
#
loop_
_entity.id
_entity.type
_entity.pdbx_description
1 polymer ?
#
loop_
_entity_poly.entity_id
_entity_poly.type
_entity_poly.pdbx_seq_one_letter_code
_entity_poly.pdbx_strand_id
1 'polypeptide(L)'
;MGKIIVAGIGPGSQQDITPAVLEAVRQADVIVGYQYYFQFIMPYVKADCECIDTGMKKERQRAEQAFELAEQDKTVVVISSGDAGIYGMTPLIYEMRRERGSDIEIVSLPGISAFQKAASLLGAPIGHDMCIISMSDLMTPWEVIERRIVAAAMGDFVTAVYNPKSHGRYWQLYRLQEIFLQHRSAETPVGYVRQAGRDDEVVKLTTLGAFDPEDVDMFTVILIGNSQSYISDGKFITPRGYYREVVAEGEKVGQNIMITSFRTIAKELKRQDYPLDHKWALLHAIHTTADFDMENILYSDEGAVGTLYQKVKDGTLKTIISDVTMVTSGIRKGAVERLGLEVKCYLSDPRATEMAERLGITRTQAGIRLAVEEHPDALFAFGNAPTALMELCELVRKGKAHPAGIIAAPVGFVHVCESKHMVKPFRDIPKLIVEGRKGGSNLAATLCNAILTFDDAAQLKPGRDL
;
A
#
# COMPACT_ATOMS: atom_id res chain seq x y z
N MET A 1 -3.07 -50.22 -23.67
CA MET A 1 -2.37 -49.48 -22.61
C MET A 1 -3.40 -48.60 -21.94
N GLY A 2 -3.72 -48.89 -20.69
CA GLY A 2 -4.68 -48.14 -19.91
C GLY A 2 -4.20 -46.72 -19.59
N LYS A 3 -5.13 -45.88 -19.13
CA LYS A 3 -4.86 -44.48 -18.80
C LYS A 3 -5.73 -44.03 -17.63
N ILE A 4 -5.24 -43.04 -16.88
CA ILE A 4 -5.98 -42.36 -15.83
C ILE A 4 -6.31 -40.94 -16.29
N ILE A 5 -7.59 -40.61 -16.36
CA ILE A 5 -8.08 -39.26 -16.59
C ILE A 5 -8.54 -38.69 -15.25
N VAL A 6 -7.90 -37.63 -14.77
CA VAL A 6 -8.36 -36.92 -13.55
C VAL A 6 -9.23 -35.75 -13.98
N ALA A 7 -10.52 -35.77 -13.62
CA ALA A 7 -11.52 -34.87 -14.17
C ALA A 7 -12.16 -33.97 -13.10
N GLY A 8 -12.08 -32.65 -13.31
CA GLY A 8 -12.83 -31.66 -12.53
C GLY A 8 -14.27 -31.53 -13.02
N ILE A 9 -15.24 -31.99 -12.23
CA ILE A 9 -16.67 -32.02 -12.63
C ILE A 9 -17.40 -30.71 -12.34
N GLY A 10 -16.69 -29.63 -12.03
CA GLY A 10 -17.33 -28.36 -11.68
C GLY A 10 -17.94 -28.37 -10.27
N PRO A 11 -18.56 -27.25 -9.84
CA PRO A 11 -19.01 -27.06 -8.47
C PRO A 11 -20.30 -27.83 -8.14
N GLY A 12 -21.12 -28.18 -9.14
CA GLY A 12 -22.31 -29.02 -8.97
C GLY A 12 -23.38 -28.93 -10.05
N SER A 13 -23.40 -27.85 -10.84
CA SER A 13 -24.35 -27.73 -11.95
C SER A 13 -23.88 -28.52 -13.17
N GLN A 14 -24.80 -29.18 -13.87
CA GLN A 14 -24.52 -29.85 -15.14
C GLN A 14 -23.96 -28.88 -16.20
N GLN A 15 -24.38 -27.60 -16.16
CA GLN A 15 -23.91 -26.58 -17.10
C GLN A 15 -22.46 -26.15 -16.84
N ASP A 16 -21.94 -26.43 -15.64
CA ASP A 16 -20.57 -26.09 -15.27
C ASP A 16 -19.58 -27.24 -15.59
N ILE A 17 -20.06 -28.39 -16.08
CA ILE A 17 -19.23 -29.51 -16.53
C ILE A 17 -18.73 -29.23 -17.95
N THR A 18 -17.41 -29.30 -18.14
CA THR A 18 -16.83 -29.04 -19.47
C THR A 18 -17.15 -30.17 -20.45
N PRO A 19 -17.28 -29.88 -21.77
CA PRO A 19 -17.50 -30.92 -22.78
C PRO A 19 -16.43 -32.02 -22.77
N ALA A 20 -15.18 -31.68 -22.48
CA ALA A 20 -14.09 -32.64 -22.41
C ALA A 20 -14.27 -33.64 -21.24
N VAL A 21 -14.74 -33.17 -20.10
CA VAL A 21 -15.03 -34.02 -18.93
C VAL A 21 -16.22 -34.93 -19.20
N LEU A 22 -17.29 -34.41 -19.82
CA LEU A 22 -18.43 -35.23 -20.24
C LEU A 22 -18.02 -36.36 -21.19
N GLU A 23 -17.14 -36.06 -22.15
CA GLU A 23 -16.65 -37.07 -23.07
C GLU A 23 -15.80 -38.14 -22.39
N ALA A 24 -14.92 -37.73 -21.47
CA ALA A 24 -14.14 -38.67 -20.67
C ALA A 24 -15.05 -39.60 -19.84
N VAL A 25 -16.09 -39.06 -19.20
CA VAL A 25 -17.07 -39.85 -18.43
C VAL A 25 -17.80 -40.86 -19.31
N ARG A 26 -18.22 -40.48 -20.53
CA ARG A 26 -18.92 -41.38 -21.47
C ARG A 26 -18.05 -42.52 -21.95
N GLN A 27 -16.75 -42.29 -22.10
CA GLN A 27 -15.79 -43.27 -22.61
C GLN A 27 -15.16 -44.14 -21.51
N ALA A 28 -15.30 -43.75 -20.24
CA ALA A 28 -14.68 -44.43 -19.10
C ALA A 28 -15.07 -45.90 -19.00
N ASP A 29 -14.11 -46.79 -18.74
CA ASP A 29 -14.40 -48.17 -18.36
C ASP A 29 -14.72 -48.24 -16.87
N VAL A 30 -14.01 -47.44 -16.06
CA VAL A 30 -14.25 -47.31 -14.62
C VAL A 30 -14.21 -45.86 -14.20
N ILE A 31 -15.14 -45.46 -13.34
CA ILE A 31 -15.14 -44.15 -12.69
C ILE A 31 -14.89 -44.35 -11.20
N VAL A 32 -13.86 -43.70 -10.68
CA VAL A 32 -13.48 -43.74 -9.27
C VAL A 32 -13.70 -42.37 -8.64
N GLY A 33 -14.43 -42.31 -7.53
CA GLY A 33 -14.82 -41.04 -6.94
C GLY A 33 -15.25 -41.13 -5.48
N TYR A 34 -15.73 -40.00 -4.98
CA TYR A 34 -16.49 -39.94 -3.74
C TYR A 34 -17.97 -40.14 -4.06
N GLN A 35 -18.69 -40.98 -3.31
CA GLN A 35 -20.12 -41.27 -3.52
C GLN A 35 -20.97 -40.05 -3.88
N TYR A 36 -20.78 -38.94 -3.17
CA TYR A 36 -21.56 -37.72 -3.39
C TYR A 36 -21.36 -37.11 -4.79
N TYR A 37 -20.22 -37.32 -5.44
CA TYR A 37 -19.93 -36.72 -6.75
C TYR A 37 -20.59 -37.46 -7.91
N PHE A 38 -20.92 -38.74 -7.74
CA PHE A 38 -21.53 -39.54 -8.80
C PHE A 38 -22.86 -38.95 -9.27
N GLN A 39 -23.67 -38.40 -8.35
CA GLN A 39 -24.98 -37.82 -8.70
C GLN A 39 -24.92 -36.76 -9.81
N PHE A 40 -23.80 -36.06 -9.96
CA PHE A 40 -23.62 -35.02 -10.98
C PHE A 40 -23.27 -35.56 -12.36
N ILE A 41 -22.72 -36.78 -12.43
CA ILE A 41 -22.22 -37.38 -13.68
C ILE A 41 -23.00 -38.63 -14.11
N MET A 42 -23.78 -39.25 -13.23
CA MET A 42 -24.56 -40.47 -13.51
C MET A 42 -25.36 -40.44 -14.82
N PRO A 43 -26.02 -39.32 -15.22
CA PRO A 43 -26.74 -39.26 -16.49
C PRO A 43 -25.88 -39.46 -17.75
N TYR A 44 -24.56 -39.37 -17.63
CA TYR A 44 -23.61 -39.46 -18.74
C TYR A 44 -22.75 -40.73 -18.69
N VAL A 45 -22.90 -41.56 -17.64
CA VAL A 45 -22.15 -42.79 -17.46
C VAL A 45 -22.74 -43.88 -18.37
N LYS A 46 -21.89 -44.57 -19.13
CA LYS A 46 -22.31 -45.72 -19.96
C LYS A 46 -22.78 -46.89 -19.06
N ALA A 47 -23.74 -47.67 -19.51
CA ALA A 47 -24.40 -48.69 -18.70
C ALA A 47 -23.46 -49.81 -18.18
N ASP A 48 -22.37 -50.07 -18.89
CA ASP A 48 -21.34 -51.06 -18.58
C ASP A 48 -20.15 -50.49 -17.81
N CYS A 49 -20.15 -49.20 -17.48
CA CYS A 49 -19.09 -48.58 -16.70
C CYS A 49 -19.21 -48.94 -15.21
N GLU A 50 -18.10 -49.40 -14.63
CA GLU A 50 -18.01 -49.68 -13.21
C GLU A 50 -17.82 -48.37 -12.42
N CYS A 51 -18.64 -48.12 -11.40
CA CYS A 51 -18.52 -46.95 -10.53
C CYS A 51 -18.05 -47.38 -9.13
N ILE A 52 -16.90 -46.86 -8.71
CA ILE A 52 -16.23 -47.26 -7.46
C ILE A 52 -16.22 -46.10 -6.47
N ASP A 53 -16.88 -46.32 -5.33
CA ASP A 53 -16.82 -45.44 -4.17
C ASP A 53 -15.70 -45.85 -3.22
N THR A 54 -15.00 -44.85 -2.71
CA THR A 54 -13.90 -44.99 -1.76
C THR A 54 -14.17 -44.29 -0.43
N GLY A 55 -15.27 -43.54 -0.30
CA GLY A 55 -15.61 -42.76 0.89
C GLY A 55 -14.76 -41.51 1.10
N MET A 56 -15.02 -40.77 2.20
CA MET A 56 -14.28 -39.57 2.59
C MET A 56 -12.93 -39.89 3.25
N LYS A 57 -11.94 -38.99 3.09
CA LYS A 57 -10.58 -39.07 3.68
C LYS A 57 -9.75 -40.30 3.25
N LYS A 58 -10.11 -40.92 2.14
CA LYS A 58 -9.44 -42.10 1.56
C LYS A 58 -8.85 -41.80 0.18
N GLU A 59 -8.33 -40.58 0.00
CA GLU A 59 -7.79 -40.10 -1.28
C GLU A 59 -6.64 -40.99 -1.77
N ARG A 60 -5.74 -41.43 -0.88
CA ARG A 60 -4.65 -42.35 -1.24
C ARG A 60 -5.17 -43.71 -1.74
N GLN A 61 -6.13 -44.31 -1.04
CA GLN A 61 -6.76 -45.58 -1.47
C GLN A 61 -7.46 -45.41 -2.83
N ARG A 62 -8.10 -44.25 -3.07
CA ARG A 62 -8.73 -43.93 -4.35
C ARG A 62 -7.75 -43.90 -5.50
N ALA A 63 -6.61 -43.26 -5.28
CA ALA A 63 -5.56 -43.23 -6.28
C ALA A 63 -4.91 -44.62 -6.46
N GLU A 64 -4.72 -45.41 -5.41
CA GLU A 64 -4.21 -46.80 -5.49
C GLU A 64 -5.08 -47.66 -6.40
N GLN A 65 -6.40 -47.63 -6.17
CA GLN A 65 -7.35 -48.39 -6.95
C GLN A 65 -7.42 -47.93 -8.41
N ALA A 66 -7.28 -46.62 -8.67
CA ALA A 66 -7.22 -46.10 -10.04
C ALA A 66 -6.01 -46.65 -10.82
N PHE A 67 -4.83 -46.75 -10.19
CA PHE A 67 -3.65 -47.36 -10.81
C PHE A 67 -3.83 -48.86 -11.06
N GLU A 68 -4.33 -49.61 -10.07
CA GLU A 68 -4.54 -51.07 -10.22
C GLU A 68 -5.44 -51.41 -11.40
N LEU A 69 -6.47 -50.59 -11.65
CA LEU A 69 -7.40 -50.76 -12.76
C LEU A 69 -6.80 -50.30 -14.10
N ALA A 70 -6.06 -49.18 -14.11
CA ALA A 70 -5.42 -48.69 -15.33
C ALA A 70 -4.30 -49.64 -15.80
N GLU A 71 -3.59 -50.29 -14.88
CA GLU A 71 -2.58 -51.33 -15.16
C GLU A 71 -3.20 -52.61 -15.74
N GLN A 72 -4.51 -52.78 -15.62
CA GLN A 72 -5.30 -53.83 -16.30
C GLN A 72 -5.85 -53.35 -17.65
N ASP A 73 -5.18 -52.38 -18.29
CA ASP A 73 -5.55 -51.79 -19.58
C ASP A 73 -6.90 -51.04 -19.63
N LYS A 74 -7.49 -50.70 -18.48
CA LYS A 74 -8.75 -49.94 -18.40
C LYS A 74 -8.53 -48.43 -18.57
N THR A 75 -9.52 -47.74 -19.16
CA THR A 75 -9.62 -46.27 -19.10
C THR A 75 -10.32 -45.88 -17.80
N VAL A 76 -9.57 -45.33 -16.85
CA VAL A 76 -10.07 -44.96 -15.53
C VAL A 76 -10.28 -43.45 -15.44
N VAL A 77 -11.46 -43.01 -15.04
CA VAL A 77 -11.74 -41.59 -14.75
C VAL A 77 -11.82 -41.37 -13.26
N VAL A 78 -10.93 -40.54 -12.71
CA VAL A 78 -10.94 -40.13 -11.30
C VAL A 78 -11.62 -38.77 -11.19
N ILE A 79 -12.81 -38.72 -10.61
CA ILE A 79 -13.60 -37.49 -10.51
C ILE A 79 -13.27 -36.68 -9.25
N SER A 80 -13.21 -35.36 -9.40
CA SER A 80 -13.07 -34.38 -8.30
C SER A 80 -14.06 -33.23 -8.49
N SER A 81 -14.69 -32.75 -7.41
CA SER A 81 -15.51 -31.54 -7.47
C SER A 81 -14.67 -30.31 -7.80
N GLY A 82 -15.24 -29.37 -8.54
CA GLY A 82 -14.56 -28.16 -8.97
C GLY A 82 -13.51 -28.45 -10.03
N ASP A 83 -12.30 -27.96 -9.81
CA ASP A 83 -11.12 -28.31 -10.58
C ASP A 83 -10.31 -29.40 -9.88
N ALA A 84 -9.86 -30.43 -10.60
CA ALA A 84 -9.13 -31.54 -10.00
C ALA A 84 -7.71 -31.19 -9.51
N GLY A 85 -7.15 -30.07 -9.96
CA GLY A 85 -5.87 -29.53 -9.50
C GLY A 85 -5.95 -28.65 -8.25
N ILE A 86 -7.14 -28.13 -7.90
CA ILE A 86 -7.33 -27.24 -6.75
C ILE A 86 -7.84 -28.06 -5.56
N TYR A 87 -6.93 -28.46 -4.68
CA TYR A 87 -7.22 -29.34 -3.52
C TYR A 87 -7.98 -30.62 -3.91
N GLY A 88 -7.75 -31.11 -5.14
CA GLY A 88 -8.36 -32.31 -5.71
C GLY A 88 -7.36 -33.46 -5.90
N MET A 89 -7.74 -34.43 -6.73
CA MET A 89 -6.98 -35.69 -6.90
C MET A 89 -5.75 -35.57 -7.81
N THR A 90 -5.64 -34.55 -8.66
CA THR A 90 -4.58 -34.48 -9.69
C THR A 90 -3.17 -34.54 -9.09
N PRO A 91 -2.81 -33.71 -8.07
CA PRO A 91 -1.47 -33.77 -7.47
C PRO A 91 -1.14 -35.15 -6.91
N LEU A 92 -2.06 -35.76 -6.17
CA LEU A 92 -1.88 -37.06 -5.55
C LEU A 92 -1.68 -38.18 -6.58
N ILE A 93 -2.42 -38.15 -7.69
CA ILE A 93 -2.26 -39.14 -8.78
C ILE A 93 -0.85 -39.03 -9.40
N TYR A 94 -0.33 -37.81 -9.61
CA TYR A 94 1.05 -37.63 -10.11
C TYR A 94 2.11 -38.05 -9.09
N GLU A 95 1.95 -37.71 -7.81
CA GLU A 95 2.84 -38.15 -6.73
C GLU A 95 2.91 -39.68 -6.69
N MET A 96 1.75 -40.34 -6.73
CA MET A 96 1.65 -41.79 -6.69
C MET A 96 2.21 -42.48 -7.93
N ARG A 97 2.05 -41.91 -9.13
CA ARG A 97 2.71 -42.44 -10.34
C ARG A 97 4.22 -42.53 -10.15
N ARG A 98 4.81 -41.46 -9.60
CA ARG A 98 6.24 -41.39 -9.32
C ARG A 98 6.66 -42.39 -8.25
N GLU A 99 5.92 -42.48 -7.15
CA GLU A 99 6.19 -43.45 -6.06
C GLU A 99 6.13 -44.91 -6.55
N ARG A 100 5.17 -45.22 -7.44
CA ARG A 100 5.00 -46.56 -8.01
C ARG A 100 5.97 -46.88 -9.16
N GLY A 101 6.53 -45.88 -9.82
CA GLY A 101 7.27 -46.07 -11.06
C GLY A 101 6.39 -46.56 -12.21
N SER A 102 5.12 -46.13 -12.25
CA SER A 102 4.13 -46.59 -13.23
C SER A 102 4.21 -45.80 -14.55
N ASP A 103 4.12 -46.50 -15.68
CA ASP A 103 4.14 -45.92 -17.02
C ASP A 103 2.75 -45.48 -17.53
N ILE A 104 1.71 -45.68 -16.72
CA ILE A 104 0.33 -45.28 -17.06
C ILE A 104 0.25 -43.80 -17.45
N GLU A 105 -0.42 -43.53 -18.56
CA GLU A 105 -0.70 -42.17 -19.02
C GLU A 105 -1.66 -41.48 -18.05
N ILE A 106 -1.32 -40.25 -17.65
CA ILE A 106 -2.19 -39.38 -16.84
C ILE A 106 -2.62 -38.19 -17.68
N VAL A 107 -3.93 -37.99 -17.78
CA VAL A 107 -4.56 -36.82 -18.42
C VAL A 107 -5.30 -36.02 -17.36
N SER A 108 -4.97 -34.74 -17.20
CA SER A 108 -5.70 -33.84 -16.30
C SER A 108 -6.69 -32.99 -17.09
N LEU A 109 -7.98 -33.10 -16.76
CA LEU A 109 -9.04 -32.30 -17.37
C LEU A 109 -9.55 -31.23 -16.39
N PRO A 110 -9.54 -29.94 -16.77
CA PRO A 110 -9.90 -28.85 -15.88
C PRO A 110 -11.41 -28.77 -15.64
N GLY A 111 -11.79 -28.12 -14.54
CA GLY A 111 -13.18 -27.84 -14.20
C GLY A 111 -13.38 -26.44 -13.62
N ILE A 112 -14.62 -25.94 -13.61
CA ILE A 112 -14.94 -24.67 -12.95
C ILE A 112 -14.80 -24.87 -11.44
N SER A 113 -13.88 -24.17 -10.79
CA SER A 113 -13.67 -24.30 -9.35
C SER A 113 -14.72 -23.50 -8.56
N ALA A 114 -14.99 -23.94 -7.33
CA ALA A 114 -16.04 -23.36 -6.49
C ALA A 114 -15.88 -21.84 -6.26
N PHE A 115 -14.65 -21.32 -6.14
CA PHE A 115 -14.41 -19.88 -6.00
C PHE A 115 -14.81 -19.08 -7.24
N GLN A 116 -14.63 -19.64 -8.45
CA GLN A 116 -15.00 -19.00 -9.71
C GLN A 116 -16.53 -18.92 -9.82
N LYS A 117 -17.22 -20.01 -9.45
CA LYS A 117 -18.68 -20.02 -9.37
C LYS A 117 -19.18 -19.02 -8.32
N ALA A 118 -18.64 -19.06 -7.11
CA ALA A 118 -18.98 -18.12 -6.05
C ALA A 118 -18.75 -16.65 -6.49
N ALA A 119 -17.63 -16.37 -7.16
CA ALA A 119 -17.34 -15.05 -7.70
C ALA A 119 -18.39 -14.59 -8.71
N SER A 120 -18.80 -15.46 -9.64
CA SER A 120 -19.83 -15.13 -10.64
C SER A 120 -21.19 -14.80 -10.03
N LEU A 121 -21.52 -15.41 -8.88
CA LEU A 121 -22.76 -15.15 -8.14
C LEU A 121 -22.70 -13.85 -7.34
N LEU A 122 -21.53 -13.54 -6.76
CA LEU A 122 -21.29 -12.35 -5.94
C LEU A 122 -21.05 -11.07 -6.76
N GLY A 123 -20.54 -11.17 -8.00
CA GLY A 123 -20.26 -10.04 -8.88
C GLY A 123 -18.90 -10.16 -9.57
N ALA A 124 -17.96 -9.28 -9.22
CA ALA A 124 -16.59 -9.28 -9.74
C ALA A 124 -15.53 -9.20 -8.62
N PRO A 125 -15.55 -10.10 -7.62
CA PRO A 125 -14.62 -10.05 -6.49
C PRO A 125 -13.18 -10.39 -6.87
N ILE A 126 -12.95 -11.21 -7.89
CA ILE A 126 -11.63 -11.74 -8.30
C ILE A 126 -11.02 -10.98 -9.49
N GLY A 127 -11.37 -9.70 -9.66
CA GLY A 127 -10.92 -8.87 -10.79
C GLY A 127 -9.47 -8.36 -10.70
N HIS A 128 -8.73 -8.75 -9.66
CA HIS A 128 -7.35 -8.34 -9.36
C HIS A 128 -6.57 -9.54 -8.79
N ASP A 129 -5.30 -9.33 -8.49
CA ASP A 129 -4.43 -10.30 -7.80
C ASP A 129 -5.14 -11.00 -6.65
N MET A 130 -5.14 -12.33 -6.70
CA MET A 130 -5.81 -13.17 -5.72
C MET A 130 -4.99 -14.37 -5.31
N CYS A 131 -5.31 -14.95 -4.16
CA CYS A 131 -4.78 -16.22 -3.69
C CYS A 131 -5.91 -17.15 -3.21
N ILE A 132 -5.58 -18.43 -3.08
CA ILE A 132 -6.50 -19.47 -2.62
C ILE A 132 -5.84 -20.17 -1.43
N ILE A 133 -6.56 -20.26 -0.31
CA ILE A 133 -6.08 -20.87 0.93
C ILE A 133 -7.09 -21.91 1.41
N SER A 134 -6.61 -23.11 1.73
CA SER A 134 -7.39 -24.14 2.42
C SER A 134 -7.15 -24.03 3.92
N MET A 135 -8.22 -24.08 4.71
CA MET A 135 -8.18 -24.12 6.17
C MET A 135 -7.99 -25.53 6.74
N SER A 136 -7.87 -26.54 5.87
CA SER A 136 -7.65 -27.93 6.32
C SER A 136 -6.21 -28.14 6.76
N ASP A 137 -6.03 -28.31 8.06
CA ASP A 137 -4.77 -28.60 8.75
C ASP A 137 -4.44 -30.10 8.86
N LEU A 138 -5.27 -30.98 8.25
CA LEU A 138 -5.10 -32.43 8.34
C LEU A 138 -3.72 -32.92 7.86
N MET A 139 -3.22 -32.35 6.78
CA MET A 139 -1.94 -32.71 6.14
C MET A 139 -0.99 -31.51 6.04
N THR A 140 -1.38 -30.35 6.58
CA THR A 140 -0.59 -29.11 6.53
C THR A 140 -0.57 -28.51 7.93
N PRO A 141 0.61 -28.38 8.57
CA PRO A 141 0.70 -27.75 9.89
C PRO A 141 0.06 -26.37 9.91
N TRP A 142 -0.64 -26.05 10.99
CA TRP A 142 -1.37 -24.79 11.14
C TRP A 142 -0.46 -23.57 10.95
N GLU A 143 0.78 -23.63 11.45
CA GLU A 143 1.76 -22.54 11.35
C GLU A 143 2.06 -22.16 9.90
N VAL A 144 2.00 -23.13 8.98
CA VAL A 144 2.17 -22.88 7.54
C VAL A 144 0.93 -22.20 6.96
N ILE A 145 -0.27 -22.61 7.37
CA ILE A 145 -1.53 -22.00 6.94
C ILE A 145 -1.61 -20.56 7.46
N GLU A 146 -1.34 -20.34 8.74
CA GLU A 146 -1.32 -19.01 9.36
C GLU A 146 -0.32 -18.08 8.67
N ARG A 147 0.89 -18.56 8.36
CA ARG A 147 1.86 -17.77 7.58
C ARG A 147 1.33 -17.38 6.20
N ARG A 148 0.57 -18.25 5.53
CA ARG A 148 -0.08 -17.93 4.23
C ARG A 148 -1.18 -16.89 4.40
N ILE A 149 -1.98 -16.99 5.48
CA ILE A 149 -3.02 -16.02 5.82
C ILE A 149 -2.39 -14.64 6.05
N VAL A 150 -1.34 -14.56 6.89
CA VAL A 150 -0.60 -13.32 7.14
C VAL A 150 -0.03 -12.75 5.84
N ALA A 151 0.59 -13.58 4.99
CA ALA A 151 1.13 -13.12 3.71
C ALA A 151 0.04 -12.61 2.75
N ALA A 152 -1.11 -13.28 2.68
CA ALA A 152 -2.24 -12.84 1.86
C ALA A 152 -2.82 -11.51 2.36
N ALA A 153 -2.95 -11.37 3.68
CA ALA A 153 -3.39 -10.13 4.32
C ALA A 153 -2.37 -9.01 4.09
N MET A 154 -1.08 -9.22 4.36
CA MET A 154 -0.05 -8.21 4.13
C MET A 154 0.10 -7.81 2.66
N GLY A 155 -0.02 -8.77 1.73
CA GLY A 155 0.19 -8.57 0.29
C GLY A 155 -0.99 -7.96 -0.47
N ASP A 156 -2.04 -7.53 0.23
CA ASP A 156 -3.27 -6.98 -0.37
C ASP A 156 -4.00 -7.90 -1.38
N PHE A 157 -3.91 -9.22 -1.22
CA PHE A 157 -4.56 -10.18 -2.12
C PHE A 157 -6.05 -10.32 -1.81
N VAL A 158 -6.88 -10.39 -2.86
CA VAL A 158 -8.22 -11.00 -2.74
C VAL A 158 -8.02 -12.46 -2.36
N THR A 159 -8.75 -12.96 -1.37
CA THR A 159 -8.49 -14.31 -0.82
C THR A 159 -9.73 -15.19 -0.90
N ALA A 160 -9.60 -16.31 -1.62
CA ALA A 160 -10.59 -17.38 -1.60
C ALA A 160 -10.24 -18.42 -0.54
N VAL A 161 -11.19 -18.72 0.35
CA VAL A 161 -11.00 -19.66 1.46
C VAL A 161 -11.78 -20.94 1.18
N TYR A 162 -11.04 -22.05 1.16
CA TYR A 162 -11.55 -23.41 0.99
C TYR A 162 -11.53 -24.18 2.31
N ASN A 163 -12.39 -25.19 2.40
CA ASN A 163 -12.51 -26.07 3.55
C ASN A 163 -12.66 -25.32 4.89
N PRO A 164 -13.47 -24.24 4.94
CA PRO A 164 -13.39 -23.23 6.00
C PRO A 164 -13.73 -23.76 7.38
N LYS A 165 -14.59 -24.80 7.46
CA LYS A 165 -15.07 -25.36 8.73
C LYS A 165 -15.25 -26.88 8.65
N SER A 166 -15.14 -27.55 9.80
CA SER A 166 -15.54 -28.94 10.02
C SER A 166 -15.75 -29.18 11.52
N HIS A 167 -16.20 -30.38 11.94
CA HIS A 167 -16.33 -30.70 13.37
C HIS A 167 -15.05 -30.46 14.19
N GLY A 168 -13.86 -30.73 13.62
CA GLY A 168 -12.58 -30.49 14.29
C GLY A 168 -11.98 -29.10 14.03
N ARG A 169 -12.54 -28.34 13.09
CA ARG A 169 -12.05 -27.02 12.67
C ARG A 169 -13.10 -25.96 12.93
N TYR A 170 -13.13 -25.45 14.16
CA TYR A 170 -14.12 -24.47 14.62
C TYR A 170 -13.50 -23.10 14.92
N TRP A 171 -12.19 -23.01 15.14
CA TRP A 171 -11.52 -21.77 15.58
C TRP A 171 -10.66 -21.12 14.48
N GLN A 172 -10.24 -21.88 13.48
CA GLN A 172 -9.29 -21.44 12.45
C GLN A 172 -9.81 -20.24 11.64
N LEU A 173 -11.12 -20.20 11.37
CA LEU A 173 -11.72 -19.11 10.60
C LEU A 173 -11.82 -17.81 11.43
N TYR A 174 -12.02 -17.92 12.75
CA TYR A 174 -11.90 -16.76 13.65
C TYR A 174 -10.48 -16.20 13.64
N ARG A 175 -9.47 -17.08 13.68
CA ARG A 175 -8.07 -16.65 13.59
C ARG A 175 -7.75 -15.99 12.25
N LEU A 176 -8.29 -16.51 11.15
CA LEU A 176 -8.18 -15.88 9.84
C LEU A 176 -8.78 -14.46 9.86
N GLN A 177 -10.00 -14.30 10.37
CA GLN A 177 -10.68 -13.00 10.45
C GLN A 177 -9.87 -12.01 11.30
N GLU A 178 -9.35 -12.44 12.45
CA GLU A 178 -8.50 -11.62 13.33
C GLU A 178 -7.27 -11.09 12.59
N ILE A 179 -6.55 -11.95 11.87
CA ILE A 179 -5.36 -11.55 11.10
C ILE A 179 -5.73 -10.59 9.98
N PHE A 180 -6.81 -10.84 9.24
CA PHE A 180 -7.25 -9.93 8.19
C PHE A 180 -7.63 -8.56 8.75
N LEU A 181 -8.28 -8.48 9.92
CA LEU A 181 -8.64 -7.21 10.59
C LEU A 181 -7.42 -6.39 11.04
N GLN A 182 -6.24 -6.99 11.17
CA GLN A 182 -4.99 -6.26 11.44
C GLN A 182 -4.46 -5.53 10.20
N HIS A 183 -4.88 -5.93 8.99
CA HIS A 183 -4.36 -5.42 7.71
C HIS A 183 -5.42 -4.85 6.77
N ARG A 184 -6.71 -4.97 7.13
CA ARG A 184 -7.86 -4.54 6.32
C ARG A 184 -8.85 -3.75 7.16
N SER A 185 -9.65 -2.95 6.47
CA SER A 185 -10.80 -2.29 7.09
C SER A 185 -11.83 -3.33 7.52
N ALA A 186 -12.53 -3.08 8.63
CA ALA A 186 -13.71 -3.86 9.01
C ALA A 186 -14.81 -3.82 7.92
N GLU A 187 -14.82 -2.76 7.09
CA GLU A 187 -15.75 -2.58 5.97
C GLU A 187 -15.34 -3.35 4.69
N THR A 188 -14.20 -4.04 4.69
CA THR A 188 -13.75 -4.82 3.53
C THR A 188 -14.82 -5.88 3.18
N PRO A 189 -15.29 -5.94 1.91
CA PRO A 189 -16.32 -6.89 1.52
C PRO A 189 -15.91 -8.34 1.76
N VAL A 190 -16.83 -9.12 2.30
CA VAL A 190 -16.73 -10.58 2.43
C VAL A 190 -17.99 -11.19 1.83
N GLY A 191 -17.81 -12.04 0.82
CA GLY A 191 -18.89 -12.81 0.22
C GLY A 191 -18.68 -14.28 0.50
N TYR A 192 -19.73 -15.02 0.85
CA TYR A 192 -19.62 -16.46 1.02
C TYR A 192 -20.81 -17.17 0.41
N VAL A 193 -20.51 -18.27 -0.27
CA VAL A 193 -21.49 -19.03 -1.05
C VAL A 193 -21.46 -20.47 -0.60
N ARG A 194 -22.59 -20.93 -0.08
CA ARG A 194 -22.83 -22.32 0.28
C ARG A 194 -23.44 -23.05 -0.90
N GLN A 195 -22.97 -24.28 -1.17
CA GLN A 195 -23.52 -25.15 -2.22
C GLN A 195 -23.58 -24.48 -3.61
N ALA A 196 -22.55 -23.72 -3.98
CA ALA A 196 -22.49 -22.99 -5.25
C ALA A 196 -22.78 -23.91 -6.45
N GLY A 197 -23.76 -23.53 -7.28
CA GLY A 197 -24.22 -24.27 -8.45
C GLY A 197 -25.11 -25.49 -8.16
N ARG A 198 -25.63 -25.65 -6.93
CA ARG A 198 -26.49 -26.77 -6.51
C ARG A 198 -27.82 -26.26 -5.96
N ASP A 199 -28.76 -27.17 -5.70
CA ASP A 199 -30.14 -26.83 -5.31
C ASP A 199 -30.22 -26.00 -4.00
N ASP A 200 -29.32 -26.25 -3.04
CA ASP A 200 -29.26 -25.55 -1.75
C ASP A 200 -28.33 -24.30 -1.77
N GLU A 201 -28.15 -23.67 -2.94
CA GLU A 201 -27.27 -22.52 -3.11
C GLU A 201 -27.73 -21.34 -2.23
N VAL A 202 -26.82 -20.83 -1.39
CA VAL A 202 -27.05 -19.64 -0.58
C VAL A 202 -25.89 -18.68 -0.78
N VAL A 203 -26.20 -17.48 -1.28
CA VAL A 203 -25.24 -16.40 -1.49
C VAL A 203 -25.45 -15.35 -0.41
N LYS A 204 -24.40 -15.08 0.38
CA LYS A 204 -24.39 -14.00 1.37
C LYS A 204 -23.25 -13.03 1.10
N LEU A 205 -23.54 -11.75 1.30
CA LEU A 205 -22.60 -10.65 1.17
C LEU A 205 -22.64 -9.82 2.47
N THR A 206 -21.48 -9.59 3.05
CA THR A 206 -21.28 -8.87 4.31
C THR A 206 -19.93 -8.13 4.27
N THR A 207 -19.47 -7.63 5.41
CA THR A 207 -18.15 -7.04 5.59
C THR A 207 -17.28 -7.88 6.53
N LEU A 208 -15.97 -7.66 6.51
CA LEU A 208 -15.01 -8.40 7.31
C LEU A 208 -15.28 -8.31 8.81
N GLY A 209 -15.71 -7.15 9.31
CA GLY A 209 -16.05 -6.95 10.71
C GLY A 209 -17.39 -7.57 11.12
N ALA A 210 -18.35 -7.66 10.18
CA ALA A 210 -19.67 -8.22 10.42
C ALA A 210 -19.79 -9.71 10.03
N PHE A 211 -18.73 -10.29 9.47
CA PHE A 211 -18.70 -11.70 9.10
C PHE A 211 -18.71 -12.58 10.36
N ASP A 212 -19.67 -13.50 10.45
CA ASP A 212 -19.72 -14.50 11.52
C ASP A 212 -19.22 -15.86 11.01
N PRO A 213 -18.07 -16.37 11.52
CA PRO A 213 -17.59 -17.72 11.22
C PRO A 213 -18.56 -18.86 11.57
N GLU A 214 -19.62 -18.62 12.34
CA GLU A 214 -20.67 -19.61 12.60
C GLU A 214 -21.64 -19.82 11.43
N ASP A 215 -21.75 -18.87 10.51
CA ASP A 215 -22.65 -18.94 9.36
C ASP A 215 -22.17 -19.87 8.22
N VAL A 216 -20.97 -20.46 8.35
CA VAL A 216 -20.36 -21.26 7.29
C VAL A 216 -20.19 -22.73 7.68
N ASP A 217 -20.28 -23.61 6.68
CA ASP A 217 -20.05 -25.05 6.81
C ASP A 217 -18.99 -25.57 5.82
N MET A 218 -18.82 -26.88 5.75
CA MET A 218 -17.85 -27.51 4.84
C MET A 218 -18.19 -27.35 3.35
N PHE A 219 -19.42 -26.94 3.00
CA PHE A 219 -19.88 -26.73 1.62
C PHE A 219 -19.87 -25.25 1.23
N THR A 220 -19.21 -24.41 2.03
CA THR A 220 -19.13 -22.97 1.82
C THR A 220 -17.75 -22.58 1.29
N VAL A 221 -17.71 -21.69 0.30
CA VAL A 221 -16.49 -20.97 -0.12
C VAL A 221 -16.64 -19.50 0.25
N ILE A 222 -15.58 -18.92 0.80
CA ILE A 222 -15.56 -17.51 1.23
C ILE A 222 -14.60 -16.75 0.31
N LEU A 223 -14.98 -15.55 -0.10
CA LEU A 223 -14.16 -14.57 -0.80
C LEU A 223 -14.01 -13.34 0.08
N ILE A 224 -12.76 -12.93 0.35
CA ILE A 224 -12.43 -11.74 1.12
C ILE A 224 -11.77 -10.73 0.18
N GLY A 225 -12.26 -9.50 0.21
CA GLY A 225 -11.79 -8.41 -0.65
C GLY A 225 -10.39 -7.93 -0.29
N ASN A 226 -9.78 -7.21 -1.23
CA ASN A 226 -8.60 -6.41 -0.95
C ASN A 226 -8.98 -5.01 -0.47
N SER A 227 -7.97 -4.16 -0.24
CA SER A 227 -8.16 -2.77 0.22
C SER A 227 -8.99 -1.89 -0.73
N GLN A 228 -9.13 -2.29 -2.00
CA GLN A 228 -9.86 -1.54 -3.02
C GLN A 228 -11.26 -2.09 -3.29
N SER A 229 -11.57 -3.29 -2.81
CA SER A 229 -12.86 -3.94 -2.97
C SER A 229 -13.97 -3.15 -2.28
N TYR A 230 -15.15 -3.12 -2.89
CA TYR A 230 -16.33 -2.45 -2.35
C TYR A 230 -17.62 -3.17 -2.75
N ILE A 231 -18.71 -2.87 -2.05
CA ILE A 231 -20.05 -3.33 -2.41
C ILE A 231 -20.79 -2.19 -3.12
N SER A 232 -21.36 -2.46 -4.29
CA SER A 232 -22.27 -1.55 -5.00
C SER A 232 -23.44 -2.35 -5.54
N ASP A 233 -24.67 -1.87 -5.35
CA ASP A 233 -25.88 -2.50 -5.86
C ASP A 233 -26.00 -4.00 -5.50
N GLY A 234 -25.59 -4.35 -4.27
CA GLY A 234 -25.57 -5.74 -3.79
C GLY A 234 -24.53 -6.63 -4.46
N LYS A 235 -23.57 -6.06 -5.20
CA LYS A 235 -22.47 -6.78 -5.87
C LYS A 235 -21.13 -6.49 -5.21
N PHE A 236 -20.35 -7.55 -5.04
CA PHE A 236 -18.96 -7.47 -4.61
C PHE A 236 -18.10 -7.12 -5.82
N ILE A 237 -17.47 -5.94 -5.80
CA ILE A 237 -16.61 -5.45 -6.88
C ILE A 237 -15.18 -5.25 -6.37
N THR A 238 -14.21 -5.89 -7.03
CA THR A 238 -12.80 -5.51 -6.94
C THR A 238 -12.41 -4.82 -8.25
N PRO A 239 -12.02 -3.54 -8.23
CA PRO A 239 -11.71 -2.80 -9.45
C PRO A 239 -10.47 -3.39 -10.14
N ARG A 240 -10.45 -3.34 -11.48
CA ARG A 240 -9.36 -3.90 -12.32
C ARG A 240 -8.03 -3.13 -12.28
N GLY A 241 -7.94 -2.02 -11.53
CA GLY A 241 -6.65 -1.37 -11.25
C GLY A 241 -6.07 -0.42 -12.31
N TYR A 242 -6.81 -0.01 -13.34
CA TYR A 242 -6.33 1.00 -14.32
C TYR A 242 -7.06 2.36 -14.28
N TYR A 243 -8.14 2.48 -13.50
CA TYR A 243 -8.98 3.68 -13.47
C TYR A 243 -9.48 4.02 -12.07
N ARG A 244 -8.55 4.20 -11.12
CA ARG A 244 -8.83 4.95 -9.89
C ARG A 244 -7.83 6.07 -9.73
N GLU A 245 -7.86 6.97 -10.69
CA GLU A 245 -7.68 8.38 -10.38
C GLU A 245 -8.96 8.83 -9.67
N VAL A 246 -8.90 9.07 -8.37
CA VAL A 246 -9.84 10.05 -7.81
C VAL A 246 -9.30 11.41 -8.21
N VAL A 247 -9.55 11.79 -9.47
CA VAL A 247 -9.38 13.18 -9.89
C VAL A 247 -10.50 13.95 -9.17
N ALA A 248 -10.16 14.64 -8.09
CA ALA A 248 -11.00 15.75 -7.66
C ALA A 248 -11.00 16.74 -8.84
N GLU A 249 -12.18 17.01 -9.41
CA GLU A 249 -12.34 17.93 -10.54
C GLU A 249 -11.56 19.24 -10.26
N GLY A 250 -10.53 19.52 -11.07
CA GLY A 250 -9.76 20.77 -11.04
C GLY A 250 -8.29 20.69 -10.59
N GLU A 251 -7.81 19.57 -10.03
CA GLU A 251 -6.41 19.47 -9.55
C GLU A 251 -5.46 18.93 -10.64
N LYS A 252 -4.35 19.64 -10.92
CA LYS A 252 -3.34 19.22 -11.92
C LYS A 252 -2.61 17.94 -11.45
N VAL A 253 -2.20 17.08 -12.39
CA VAL A 253 -1.50 15.81 -12.10
C VAL A 253 -0.33 15.98 -11.11
N GLY A 254 0.50 17.02 -11.28
CA GLY A 254 1.63 17.29 -10.37
C GLY A 254 1.21 17.63 -8.94
N GLN A 255 0.09 18.33 -8.77
CA GLN A 255 -0.46 18.68 -7.45
C GLN A 255 -0.96 17.42 -6.72
N ASN A 256 -1.64 16.53 -7.44
CA ASN A 256 -2.15 15.26 -6.89
C ASN A 256 -1.04 14.34 -6.39
N ILE A 257 0.08 14.26 -7.13
CA ILE A 257 1.25 13.49 -6.70
C ILE A 257 1.78 14.05 -5.38
N MET A 258 1.93 15.37 -5.28
CA MET A 258 2.42 16.01 -4.04
C MET A 258 1.44 15.81 -2.86
N ILE A 259 0.13 15.96 -3.08
CA ILE A 259 -0.90 15.69 -2.05
C ILE A 259 -0.78 14.25 -1.55
N THR A 260 -0.64 13.30 -2.47
CA THR A 260 -0.50 11.88 -2.13
C THR A 260 0.78 11.63 -1.34
N SER A 261 1.92 12.19 -1.76
CA SER A 261 3.18 12.11 -1.01
C SER A 261 3.03 12.66 0.41
N PHE A 262 2.41 13.83 0.60
CA PHE A 262 2.22 14.42 1.93
C PHE A 262 1.32 13.56 2.83
N ARG A 263 0.26 12.95 2.26
CA ARG A 263 -0.60 12.02 2.99
C ARG A 263 0.15 10.75 3.40
N THR A 264 1.00 10.22 2.53
CA THR A 264 1.84 9.05 2.84
C THR A 264 2.83 9.38 3.95
N ILE A 265 3.57 10.49 3.82
CA ILE A 265 4.51 10.94 4.86
C ILE A 265 3.79 11.12 6.19
N ALA A 266 2.63 11.79 6.20
CA ALA A 266 1.87 12.02 7.43
C ALA A 266 1.47 10.72 8.15
N LYS A 267 1.14 9.66 7.42
CA LYS A 267 0.81 8.34 8.00
C LYS A 267 2.04 7.64 8.60
N GLU A 268 3.21 7.88 8.04
CA GLU A 268 4.47 7.24 8.45
C GLU A 268 5.20 7.99 9.58
N LEU A 269 4.76 9.21 9.95
CA LEU A 269 5.34 9.93 11.08
C LEU A 269 5.24 9.13 12.38
N LYS A 270 6.31 9.16 13.19
CA LYS A 270 6.36 8.52 14.52
C LYS A 270 5.35 9.13 15.48
N ARG A 271 5.11 10.44 15.35
CA ARG A 271 4.18 11.20 16.18
C ARG A 271 3.12 11.89 15.30
N GLN A 272 1.86 11.82 15.72
CA GLN A 272 0.72 12.30 14.90
C GLN A 272 0.20 13.68 15.33
N ASP A 273 0.41 14.05 16.60
CA ASP A 273 -0.13 15.23 17.29
C ASP A 273 0.80 16.45 17.25
N TYR A 274 1.54 16.64 16.16
CA TYR A 274 2.29 17.88 15.94
C TYR A 274 1.33 19.07 15.72
N PRO A 275 1.63 20.26 16.28
CA PRO A 275 0.94 21.50 15.93
C PRO A 275 0.94 21.72 14.41
N LEU A 276 -0.15 22.29 13.87
CA LEU A 276 -0.37 22.37 12.41
C LEU A 276 0.76 23.10 11.68
N ASP A 277 1.27 24.17 12.26
CA ASP A 277 2.36 25.01 11.73
C ASP A 277 3.68 24.23 11.65
N HIS A 278 4.05 23.54 12.74
CA HIS A 278 5.22 22.67 12.77
C HIS A 278 5.05 21.48 11.82
N LYS A 279 3.89 20.83 11.84
CA LYS A 279 3.56 19.68 10.99
C LYS A 279 3.68 20.05 9.52
N TRP A 280 3.23 21.23 9.12
CA TRP A 280 3.33 21.69 7.74
C TRP A 280 4.78 21.85 7.28
N ALA A 281 5.63 22.50 8.09
CA ALA A 281 7.06 22.62 7.80
C ALA A 281 7.76 21.25 7.77
N LEU A 282 7.39 20.35 8.68
CA LEU A 282 7.94 19.00 8.79
C LEU A 282 7.62 18.15 7.55
N LEU A 283 6.37 18.14 7.10
CA LEU A 283 5.98 17.41 5.89
C LEU A 283 6.71 17.92 4.65
N HIS A 284 6.84 19.25 4.52
CA HIS A 284 7.64 19.87 3.46
C HIS A 284 9.11 19.44 3.51
N ALA A 285 9.71 19.45 4.70
CA ALA A 285 11.10 19.04 4.90
C ALA A 285 11.32 17.57 4.51
N ILE A 286 10.50 16.64 5.03
CA ILE A 286 10.59 15.22 4.71
C ILE A 286 10.33 14.96 3.23
N HIS A 287 9.33 15.62 2.62
CA HIS A 287 9.04 15.45 1.19
C HIS A 287 10.25 15.84 0.32
N THR A 288 10.96 16.90 0.71
CA THR A 288 12.10 17.41 -0.04
C THR A 288 13.34 16.53 0.09
N THR A 289 13.50 15.82 1.21
CA THR A 289 14.70 15.05 1.53
C THR A 289 14.49 13.53 1.45
N ALA A 290 13.24 13.07 1.41
CA ALA A 290 12.84 11.69 1.66
C ALA A 290 13.46 11.13 2.97
N ASP A 291 13.61 11.98 3.99
CA ASP A 291 14.34 11.66 5.22
C ASP A 291 13.49 11.93 6.47
N PHE A 292 13.00 10.87 7.12
CA PHE A 292 12.22 10.96 8.35
C PHE A 292 13.03 11.38 9.58
N ASP A 293 14.37 11.48 9.49
CA ASP A 293 15.17 12.07 10.58
C ASP A 293 14.78 13.52 10.85
N MET A 294 14.11 14.21 9.91
CA MET A 294 13.58 15.55 10.12
C MET A 294 12.65 15.63 11.34
N GLU A 295 11.97 14.54 11.73
CA GLU A 295 11.16 14.52 12.97
C GLU A 295 11.98 14.82 14.22
N ASN A 296 13.28 14.48 14.22
CA ASN A 296 14.15 14.67 15.38
C ASN A 296 14.92 15.99 15.33
N ILE A 297 15.11 16.55 14.13
CA ILE A 297 16.04 17.68 13.94
C ILE A 297 15.37 18.95 13.46
N LEU A 298 14.16 18.91 12.92
CA LEU A 298 13.44 20.14 12.61
C LEU A 298 12.89 20.72 13.90
N TYR A 299 13.35 21.92 14.24
CA TYR A 299 12.83 22.75 15.32
C TYR A 299 12.11 23.95 14.70
N SER A 300 10.96 24.31 15.27
CA SER A 300 10.31 25.60 14.99
C SER A 300 9.77 26.16 16.29
N ASP A 301 9.88 27.48 16.48
CA ASP A 301 9.12 28.13 17.55
C ASP A 301 7.61 27.92 17.31
N GLU A 302 6.85 27.85 18.39
CA GLU A 302 5.40 27.68 18.34
C GLU A 302 4.76 28.86 17.58
N GLY A 303 3.97 28.56 16.55
CA GLY A 303 3.31 29.54 15.72
C GLY A 303 4.22 30.26 14.71
N ALA A 304 5.50 29.86 14.57
CA ALA A 304 6.45 30.58 13.72
C ALA A 304 6.02 30.62 12.25
N VAL A 305 5.60 29.49 11.69
CA VAL A 305 5.20 29.39 10.27
C VAL A 305 3.95 30.24 10.01
N GLY A 306 2.94 30.14 10.88
CA GLY A 306 1.72 30.92 10.77
C GLY A 306 1.94 32.42 10.94
N THR A 307 2.79 32.82 11.90
CA THR A 307 3.15 34.23 12.13
C THR A 307 3.85 34.82 10.92
N LEU A 308 4.82 34.11 10.34
CA LEU A 308 5.53 34.57 9.16
C LEU A 308 4.62 34.64 7.93
N TYR A 309 3.76 33.65 7.73
CA TYR A 309 2.77 33.69 6.66
C TYR A 309 1.83 34.90 6.80
N GLN A 310 1.39 35.20 8.03
CA GLN A 310 0.51 36.35 8.25
C GLN A 310 1.20 37.69 7.98
N LYS A 311 2.49 37.82 8.36
CA LYS A 311 3.31 38.99 8.00
C LYS A 311 3.49 39.16 6.49
N VAL A 312 3.58 38.05 5.74
CA VAL A 312 3.59 38.12 4.27
C VAL A 312 2.24 38.59 3.75
N LYS A 313 1.15 38.03 4.28
CA LYS A 313 -0.22 38.31 3.82
C LYS A 313 -0.68 39.75 4.10
N ASP A 314 -0.28 40.31 5.23
CA ASP A 314 -0.59 41.70 5.59
C ASP A 314 0.40 42.73 4.99
N GLY A 315 1.44 42.25 4.29
CA GLY A 315 2.42 43.08 3.61
C GLY A 315 3.48 43.72 4.51
N THR A 316 3.56 43.32 5.79
CA THR A 316 4.63 43.75 6.69
C THR A 316 5.97 43.08 6.38
N LEU A 317 5.96 41.86 5.85
CA LEU A 317 7.13 41.17 5.33
C LEU A 317 7.11 41.19 3.80
N LYS A 318 8.05 41.93 3.19
CA LYS A 318 8.14 42.09 1.73
C LYS A 318 9.35 41.40 1.09
N THR A 319 10.39 41.13 1.86
CA THR A 319 11.67 40.66 1.32
C THR A 319 12.12 39.36 2.00
N ILE A 320 12.55 38.39 1.19
CA ILE A 320 13.27 37.20 1.63
C ILE A 320 14.73 37.34 1.20
N ILE A 321 15.65 37.26 2.16
CA ILE A 321 17.10 37.30 1.93
C ILE A 321 17.69 35.91 2.10
N SER A 322 18.57 35.51 1.19
CA SER A 322 19.34 34.27 1.30
C SER A 322 20.85 34.49 1.30
N ASP A 323 21.58 33.58 1.93
CA ASP A 323 23.03 33.49 1.89
C ASP A 323 23.60 33.02 0.54
N VAL A 324 22.84 32.20 -0.19
CA VAL A 324 23.24 31.65 -1.50
C VAL A 324 22.10 31.67 -2.51
N THR A 325 22.45 31.77 -3.80
CA THR A 325 21.49 31.83 -4.92
C THR A 325 20.65 30.56 -5.04
N MET A 326 21.19 29.40 -4.68
CA MET A 326 20.47 28.12 -4.78
C MET A 326 19.19 28.09 -3.94
N VAL A 327 19.19 28.73 -2.76
CA VAL A 327 17.97 28.86 -1.94
C VAL A 327 16.96 29.73 -2.69
N THR A 328 17.37 30.88 -3.22
CA THR A 328 16.47 31.79 -3.95
C THR A 328 15.83 31.13 -5.17
N SER A 329 16.60 30.30 -5.89
CA SER A 329 16.10 29.53 -7.03
C SER A 329 15.12 28.42 -6.65
N GLY A 330 15.18 27.93 -5.41
CA GLY A 330 14.27 26.89 -4.90
C GLY A 330 12.96 27.45 -4.32
N ILE A 331 12.85 28.77 -4.13
CA ILE A 331 11.61 29.41 -3.68
C ILE A 331 10.65 29.52 -4.87
N ARG A 332 9.40 29.11 -4.69
CA ARG A 332 8.41 29.03 -5.77
C ARG A 332 8.07 30.41 -6.33
N LYS A 333 8.42 30.65 -7.60
CA LYS A 333 8.13 31.93 -8.29
C LYS A 333 6.66 32.31 -8.26
N GLY A 334 5.76 31.35 -8.52
CA GLY A 334 4.31 31.61 -8.46
C GLY A 334 3.83 32.08 -7.09
N ALA A 335 4.40 31.55 -6.00
CA ALA A 335 4.09 32.00 -4.65
C ALA A 335 4.64 33.41 -4.37
N VAL A 336 5.85 33.70 -4.84
CA VAL A 336 6.50 35.02 -4.71
C VAL A 336 5.70 36.10 -5.44
N GLU A 337 5.31 35.85 -6.70
CA GLU A 337 4.51 36.77 -7.51
C GLU A 337 3.12 36.98 -6.90
N ARG A 338 2.44 35.91 -6.51
CA ARG A 338 1.10 35.94 -5.89
C ARG A 338 1.08 36.72 -4.58
N LEU A 339 2.16 36.67 -3.80
CA LEU A 339 2.27 37.33 -2.49
C LEU A 339 3.00 38.68 -2.57
N GLY A 340 3.44 39.12 -3.76
CA GLY A 340 4.11 40.40 -3.95
C GLY A 340 5.45 40.52 -3.22
N LEU A 341 6.18 39.42 -3.10
CA LEU A 341 7.46 39.35 -2.39
C LEU A 341 8.65 39.62 -3.32
N GLU A 342 9.74 40.12 -2.75
CA GLU A 342 11.06 40.15 -3.38
C GLU A 342 11.97 39.09 -2.75
N VAL A 343 12.67 38.32 -3.57
CA VAL A 343 13.66 37.34 -3.11
C VAL A 343 15.04 37.78 -3.59
N LYS A 344 15.98 38.02 -2.66
CA LYS A 344 17.32 38.56 -2.98
C LYS A 344 18.45 37.71 -2.38
N CYS A 345 19.59 37.74 -3.05
CA CYS A 345 20.85 37.16 -2.61
C CYS A 345 21.98 38.12 -2.99
N TYR A 346 22.69 38.65 -2.00
CA TYR A 346 23.77 39.63 -2.21
C TYR A 346 25.14 38.98 -2.42
N LEU A 347 25.23 37.64 -2.46
CA LEU A 347 26.50 36.92 -2.60
C LEU A 347 27.30 37.32 -3.86
N SER A 348 26.60 37.63 -4.94
CA SER A 348 27.19 38.05 -6.22
C SER A 348 27.19 39.56 -6.41
N ASP A 349 26.78 40.35 -5.41
CA ASP A 349 26.84 41.81 -5.47
C ASP A 349 28.32 42.26 -5.45
N PRO A 350 28.77 43.11 -6.41
CA PRO A 350 30.14 43.63 -6.41
C PRO A 350 30.54 44.30 -5.09
N ARG A 351 29.60 45.00 -4.43
CA ARG A 351 29.82 45.65 -3.13
C ARG A 351 30.14 44.63 -2.04
N ALA A 352 29.56 43.42 -2.11
CA ALA A 352 29.82 42.36 -1.14
C ALA A 352 31.24 41.80 -1.31
N THR A 353 31.71 41.73 -2.56
CA THR A 353 33.08 41.26 -2.87
C THR A 353 34.11 42.26 -2.36
N GLU A 354 33.93 43.55 -2.65
CA GLU A 354 34.82 44.62 -2.16
C GLU A 354 34.84 44.67 -0.63
N MET A 355 33.68 44.58 0.01
CA MET A 355 33.59 44.58 1.48
C MET A 355 34.26 43.36 2.11
N ALA A 356 34.14 42.18 1.49
CA ALA A 356 34.76 40.95 1.97
C ALA A 356 36.29 41.07 1.98
N GLU A 357 36.88 41.58 0.89
CA GLU A 357 38.32 41.81 0.78
C GLU A 357 38.80 42.87 1.77
N ARG A 358 38.12 44.01 1.85
CA ARG A 358 38.48 45.13 2.73
C ARG A 358 38.47 44.75 4.21
N LEU A 359 37.50 43.94 4.64
CA LEU A 359 37.27 43.61 6.05
C LEU A 359 37.81 42.23 6.45
N GLY A 360 38.36 41.45 5.52
CA GLY A 360 38.86 40.11 5.77
C GLY A 360 37.77 39.11 6.20
N ILE A 361 36.56 39.25 5.68
CA ILE A 361 35.41 38.38 5.98
C ILE A 361 34.98 37.58 4.75
N THR A 362 34.12 36.57 4.93
CA THR A 362 33.58 35.82 3.79
C THR A 362 32.60 36.65 2.96
N ARG A 363 32.49 36.37 1.65
CA ARG A 363 31.54 37.06 0.76
C ARG A 363 30.08 36.92 1.21
N THR A 364 29.72 35.80 1.82
CA THR A 364 28.38 35.58 2.38
C THR A 364 28.14 36.46 3.60
N GLN A 365 29.12 36.68 4.49
CA GLN A 365 29.00 37.65 5.59
C GLN A 365 28.84 39.08 5.07
N ALA A 366 29.68 39.48 4.10
CA ALA A 366 29.58 40.81 3.48
C ALA A 366 28.21 41.02 2.80
N GLY A 367 27.71 39.99 2.11
CA GLY A 367 26.38 40.00 1.51
C GLY A 367 25.27 40.20 2.54
N ILE A 368 25.34 39.55 3.71
CA ILE A 368 24.37 39.75 4.79
C ILE A 368 24.45 41.15 5.39
N ARG A 369 25.64 41.73 5.54
CA ARG A 369 25.78 43.12 6.00
C ARG A 369 25.06 44.10 5.08
N LEU A 370 25.30 43.99 3.78
CA LEU A 370 24.61 44.82 2.77
C LEU A 370 23.10 44.57 2.77
N ALA A 371 22.68 43.30 2.87
CA ALA A 371 21.27 42.97 2.94
C ALA A 371 20.58 43.59 4.16
N VAL A 372 21.25 43.64 5.32
CA VAL A 372 20.73 44.26 6.55
C VAL A 372 20.67 45.79 6.44
N GLU A 373 21.60 46.43 5.72
CA GLU A 373 21.54 47.88 5.47
C GLU A 373 20.30 48.27 4.65
N GLU A 374 19.88 47.41 3.71
CA GLU A 374 18.75 47.67 2.81
C GLU A 374 17.41 47.07 3.30
N HIS A 375 17.44 45.91 3.97
CA HIS A 375 16.28 45.13 4.39
C HIS A 375 16.48 44.56 5.81
N PRO A 376 16.61 45.40 6.85
CA PRO A 376 16.91 44.94 8.22
C PRO A 376 15.81 44.07 8.84
N ASP A 377 14.59 44.13 8.29
CA ASP A 377 13.37 43.47 8.72
C ASP A 377 12.97 42.26 7.86
N ALA A 378 13.80 41.85 6.90
CA ALA A 378 13.52 40.72 6.03
C ALA A 378 13.39 39.37 6.76
N LEU A 379 12.83 38.38 6.06
CA LEU A 379 12.98 36.97 6.40
C LEU A 379 14.33 36.49 5.89
N PHE A 380 15.22 36.05 6.78
CA PHE A 380 16.54 35.57 6.39
C PHE A 380 16.59 34.04 6.38
N ALA A 381 16.94 33.46 5.24
CA ALA A 381 17.02 32.01 5.04
C ALA A 381 18.45 31.57 4.71
N PHE A 382 18.99 30.66 5.52
CA PHE A 382 20.36 30.19 5.41
C PHE A 382 20.40 28.73 5.05
N GLY A 383 20.93 28.41 3.87
CA GLY A 383 21.01 27.04 3.36
C GLY A 383 22.42 26.45 3.34
N ASN A 384 23.47 27.28 3.37
CA ASN A 384 24.84 26.81 3.15
C ASN A 384 25.87 27.38 4.13
N ALA A 385 25.97 28.70 4.24
CA ALA A 385 27.08 29.38 4.90
C ALA A 385 26.79 29.64 6.39
N PRO A 386 27.41 28.89 7.33
CA PRO A 386 27.24 29.15 8.76
C PRO A 386 27.78 30.53 9.17
N THR A 387 28.85 31.00 8.51
CA THR A 387 29.41 32.34 8.76
C THR A 387 28.41 33.47 8.48
N ALA A 388 27.55 33.30 7.48
CA ALA A 388 26.51 34.27 7.14
C ALA A 388 25.43 34.35 8.23
N LEU A 389 25.03 33.19 8.77
CA LEU A 389 24.07 33.12 9.87
C LEU A 389 24.65 33.74 11.15
N MET A 390 25.91 33.44 11.46
CA MET A 390 26.62 34.04 12.61
C MET A 390 26.68 35.57 12.48
N GLU A 391 26.96 36.08 11.29
CA GLU A 391 26.98 37.52 11.03
C GLU A 391 25.62 38.17 11.27
N LEU A 392 24.53 37.57 10.81
CA LEU A 392 23.18 38.07 11.13
C LEU A 392 22.96 38.12 12.64
N CYS A 393 23.33 37.06 13.36
CA CYS A 393 23.19 37.00 14.82
C CYS A 393 23.97 38.14 15.50
N GLU A 394 25.18 38.45 15.04
CA GLU A 394 25.95 39.60 15.56
C GLU A 394 25.26 40.94 15.27
N LEU A 395 24.73 41.13 14.05
CA LEU A 395 24.04 42.35 13.67
C LEU A 395 22.75 42.56 14.48
N VAL A 396 22.00 41.49 14.75
CA VAL A 396 20.83 41.53 15.65
C VAL A 396 21.24 41.96 17.05
N ARG A 397 22.31 41.37 17.63
CA ARG A 397 22.80 41.75 18.96
C ARG A 397 23.30 43.20 19.03
N LYS A 398 23.82 43.72 17.93
CA LYS A 398 24.28 45.12 17.79
C LYS A 398 23.12 46.08 17.51
N GLY A 399 21.87 45.61 17.44
CA GLY A 399 20.69 46.43 17.15
C GLY A 399 20.66 46.96 15.71
N LYS A 400 21.38 46.33 14.78
CA LYS A 400 21.43 46.73 13.37
C LYS A 400 20.43 45.98 12.49
N ALA A 401 20.01 44.79 12.91
CA ALA A 401 19.04 43.97 12.21
C ALA A 401 17.85 43.65 13.13
N HIS A 402 16.64 43.65 12.56
CA HIS A 402 15.40 43.27 13.24
C HIS A 402 14.59 42.28 12.39
N PRO A 403 15.13 41.09 12.06
CA PRO A 403 14.51 40.14 11.14
C PRO A 403 13.05 39.84 11.46
N ALA A 404 12.19 39.79 10.44
CA ALA A 404 10.83 39.30 10.60
C ALA A 404 10.79 37.83 11.04
N GLY A 405 11.81 37.05 10.64
CA GLY A 405 12.08 35.68 11.06
C GLY A 405 13.41 35.14 10.52
N ILE A 406 13.82 33.96 10.99
CA ILE A 406 15.08 33.31 10.60
C ILE A 406 14.84 31.83 10.27
N ILE A 407 15.30 31.38 9.10
CA ILE A 407 15.39 29.95 8.75
C ILE A 407 16.88 29.55 8.79
N ALA A 408 17.25 28.76 9.78
CA ALA A 408 18.61 28.30 10.00
C ALA A 408 18.77 26.84 9.58
N ALA A 409 19.08 26.62 8.31
CA ALA A 409 19.38 25.30 7.75
C ALA A 409 20.76 25.21 7.06
N PRO A 410 21.85 25.86 7.53
CA PRO A 410 23.16 25.63 6.94
C PRO A 410 23.59 24.17 7.10
N VAL A 411 24.21 23.61 6.07
CA VAL A 411 24.75 22.24 6.04
C VAL A 411 26.26 22.27 6.10
N GLY A 412 26.87 21.28 6.76
CA GLY A 412 28.32 21.11 6.76
C GLY A 412 28.87 20.64 8.11
N PHE A 413 30.18 20.80 8.26
CA PHE A 413 30.93 20.15 9.35
C PHE A 413 31.61 21.13 10.30
N VAL A 414 31.87 22.37 9.88
CA VAL A 414 32.63 23.37 10.64
C VAL A 414 31.71 24.56 10.93
N HIS A 415 31.59 24.95 12.21
CA HIS A 415 30.76 26.06 12.70
C HIS A 415 29.23 25.95 12.45
N VAL A 416 28.75 24.83 11.90
CA VAL A 416 27.35 24.66 11.51
C VAL A 416 26.42 24.55 12.72
N CYS A 417 26.73 23.67 13.66
CA CYS A 417 25.92 23.51 14.87
C CYS A 417 25.92 24.79 15.71
N GLU A 418 27.10 25.41 15.85
CA GLU A 418 27.30 26.64 16.61
C GLU A 418 26.48 27.79 16.00
N SER A 419 26.53 27.96 14.68
CA SER A 419 25.75 29.00 13.98
C SER A 419 24.25 28.87 14.22
N LYS A 420 23.71 27.65 14.24
CA LYS A 420 22.30 27.37 14.53
C LYS A 420 21.95 27.63 15.99
N HIS A 421 22.83 27.25 16.90
CA HIS A 421 22.65 27.52 18.34
C HIS A 421 22.63 29.02 18.64
N MET A 422 23.40 29.84 17.92
CA MET A 422 23.40 31.29 18.08
C MET A 422 22.05 31.96 17.80
N VAL A 423 21.14 31.29 17.08
CA VAL A 423 19.79 31.79 16.77
C VAL A 423 18.81 31.57 17.93
N LYS A 424 19.04 30.53 18.74
CA LYS A 424 18.12 30.11 19.82
C LYS A 424 17.85 31.21 20.86
N PRO A 425 18.83 32.03 21.29
CA PRO A 425 18.60 33.11 22.25
C PRO A 425 17.63 34.21 21.82
N PHE A 426 17.39 34.42 20.52
CA PHE A 426 16.50 35.48 20.03
C PHE A 426 15.02 35.09 20.16
N ARG A 427 14.45 35.21 21.36
CA ARG A 427 13.08 34.72 21.66
C ARG A 427 11.97 35.47 20.92
N ASP A 428 12.21 36.73 20.56
CA ASP A 428 11.21 37.58 19.91
C ASP A 428 11.23 37.47 18.36
N ILE A 429 12.14 36.67 17.81
CA ILE A 429 12.29 36.46 16.36
C ILE A 429 11.82 35.04 16.03
N PRO A 430 10.69 34.87 15.32
CA PRO A 430 10.21 33.57 14.88
C PRO A 430 11.29 32.83 14.08
N LYS A 431 11.57 31.57 14.43
CA LYS A 431 12.60 30.81 13.74
C LYS A 431 12.27 29.35 13.49
N LEU A 432 12.85 28.85 12.40
CA LEU A 432 12.91 27.44 12.06
C LEU A 432 14.37 27.04 11.97
N ILE A 433 14.75 25.94 12.62
CA ILE A 433 16.14 25.47 12.72
C ILE A 433 16.17 24.00 12.33
N VAL A 434 17.07 23.61 11.43
CA VAL A 434 17.39 22.20 11.19
C VAL A 434 18.60 21.86 12.04
N GLU A 435 18.40 21.23 13.19
CA GLU A 435 19.44 20.95 14.19
C GLU A 435 20.57 20.06 13.66
N GLY A 436 21.72 20.11 14.33
CA GLY A 436 22.91 19.33 13.97
C GLY A 436 23.57 19.79 12.67
N ARG A 437 24.13 18.84 11.91
CA ARG A 437 24.93 19.11 10.70
C ARG A 437 24.13 19.05 9.40
N LYS A 438 22.95 18.42 9.42
CA LYS A 438 22.04 18.34 8.27
C LYS A 438 21.43 19.72 8.00
N GLY A 439 21.01 19.95 6.76
CA GLY A 439 20.55 21.23 6.27
C GLY A 439 20.65 21.24 4.75
N GLY A 440 20.74 22.43 4.17
CA GLY A 440 21.00 22.61 2.75
C GLY A 440 20.11 23.68 2.14
N SER A 441 20.51 24.13 0.96
CA SER A 441 19.75 25.12 0.19
C SER A 441 18.34 24.63 -0.15
N ASN A 442 18.18 23.33 -0.39
CA ASN A 442 16.88 22.69 -0.62
C ASN A 442 15.96 22.81 0.61
N LEU A 443 16.47 22.52 1.81
CA LEU A 443 15.70 22.63 3.05
C LEU A 443 15.35 24.08 3.37
N ALA A 444 16.31 25.02 3.27
CA ALA A 444 16.03 26.43 3.48
C ALA A 444 14.95 26.96 2.53
N ALA A 445 15.04 26.64 1.23
CA ALA A 445 14.05 27.03 0.24
C ALA A 445 12.69 26.39 0.50
N THR A 446 12.66 25.10 0.83
CA THR A 446 11.43 24.37 1.15
C THR A 446 10.73 24.91 2.40
N LEU A 447 11.48 25.30 3.42
CA LEU A 447 10.91 25.91 4.63
C LEU A 447 10.36 27.32 4.34
N CYS A 448 10.98 28.08 3.43
CA CYS A 448 10.37 29.30 2.89
C CYS A 448 9.05 28.96 2.20
N ASN A 449 9.04 27.98 1.30
CA ASN A 449 7.83 27.56 0.58
C ASN A 449 6.72 27.11 1.54
N ALA A 450 7.05 26.39 2.62
CA ALA A 450 6.09 25.96 3.63
C ALA A 450 5.41 27.17 4.29
N ILE A 451 6.16 28.24 4.60
CA ILE A 451 5.60 29.50 5.09
C ILE A 451 4.67 30.11 4.03
N LEU A 452 5.12 30.23 2.77
CA LEU A 452 4.34 30.87 1.69
C LEU A 452 3.07 30.11 1.27
N THR A 453 2.91 28.87 1.73
CA THR A 453 1.75 28.01 1.44
C THR A 453 1.05 27.52 2.71
N PHE A 454 1.19 28.24 3.83
CA PHE A 454 0.63 27.79 5.11
C PHE A 454 -0.92 27.72 5.13
N ASP A 455 -1.61 28.53 4.32
CA ASP A 455 -3.06 28.44 4.16
C ASP A 455 -3.56 27.13 3.53
N ASP A 456 -2.67 26.38 2.88
CA ASP A 456 -2.98 25.04 2.35
C ASP A 456 -2.86 23.95 3.44
N ALA A 457 -2.29 24.27 4.60
CA ALA A 457 -1.93 23.29 5.64
C ALA A 457 -3.16 22.58 6.23
N ALA A 458 -4.24 23.33 6.51
CA ALA A 458 -5.45 22.78 7.13
C ALA A 458 -6.12 21.69 6.27
N GLN A 459 -6.03 21.82 4.94
CA GLN A 459 -6.60 20.88 3.99
C GLN A 459 -5.59 19.82 3.52
N LEU A 460 -4.33 19.96 3.93
CA LEU A 460 -3.22 19.14 3.45
C LEU A 460 -3.13 19.12 1.91
N LYS A 461 -3.27 20.29 1.28
CA LYS A 461 -3.31 20.47 -0.17
C LYS A 461 -2.10 21.22 -0.73
N PRO A 462 -0.88 20.66 -0.65
CA PRO A 462 0.30 21.32 -1.18
C PRO A 462 0.25 21.42 -2.72
N GLY A 463 1.10 22.29 -3.27
CA GLY A 463 1.43 22.26 -4.70
C GLY A 463 0.54 23.09 -5.60
N ARG A 464 -0.23 24.06 -5.07
CA ARG A 464 -1.02 25.00 -5.88
C ARG A 464 -0.18 25.83 -6.86
N ASP A 465 1.09 26.07 -6.51
CA ASP A 465 2.04 26.87 -7.27
C ASP A 465 3.04 25.97 -8.05
N LEU A 466 2.67 24.71 -8.32
CA LEU A 466 3.43 23.75 -9.16
C LEU A 466 3.13 23.85 -10.65
#